data_AF-A0A4U7L2G8-F1
#
_entry.id   AF-A0A4U7L2G8-F1
#
_cell.length_a   1.000
_cell.length_b   1.000
_cell.length_c   1.000
_cell.angle_alpha   90.00
_cell.angle_beta   90.00
_cell.angle_gamma   90.00
#
_symmetry.space_group_name_H-M   'P 1'
#
loop_
_entity.id
_entity.type
_entity.pdbx_description
1 polymer ?
#
loop_
_entity_poly.entity_id
_entity_poly.type
_entity_poly.pdbx_seq_one_letter_code
_entity_poly.pdbx_strand_id
1 'polypeptide(L)'
;MTAAPRMLRGLPLASRSAPTPLRGAHRTLTTSALVRDPDARPASSQLFSPSEVQAGIAALKEAGYDGQSVWEQRVVWGDHDQFQHVNNVHFVRWFESARMFFANSLTNTPDFTEQRREEINRGTGKSFILAGINVRYRRPVLYPDIILVGQACELPLGKDRFMLRGAAYSLAQKTIVAVSAQDCVTYDYTKLAKCDIPDDIRNALQSKGAHFDKKL
;
A
#
# COMPACT_ATOMS: atom_id res chain seq x y z
N MET A 1 49.48 -89.90 -32.87
CA MET A 1 48.58 -91.08 -32.84
C MET A 1 48.25 -91.29 -31.37
N THR A 2 47.04 -91.16 -30.85
CA THR A 2 45.72 -91.56 -31.36
C THR A 2 44.64 -90.73 -30.63
N ALA A 3 43.60 -90.33 -31.36
CA ALA A 3 42.42 -89.63 -30.86
C ALA A 3 41.22 -90.60 -30.71
N ALA A 4 40.33 -90.35 -29.73
CA ALA A 4 38.89 -90.69 -29.70
C ALA A 4 38.24 -90.17 -28.37
N PRO A 5 36.91 -90.08 -28.20
CA PRO A 5 36.08 -88.98 -28.72
C PRO A 5 35.17 -88.30 -27.67
N ARG A 6 34.57 -87.18 -28.10
CA ARG A 6 33.51 -86.38 -27.45
C ARG A 6 32.30 -87.20 -26.98
N MET A 7 31.74 -86.82 -25.81
CA MET A 7 30.28 -86.76 -25.61
C MET A 7 29.90 -85.57 -24.72
N LEU A 8 28.98 -84.74 -25.23
CA LEU A 8 28.33 -83.65 -24.52
C LEU A 8 27.38 -84.20 -23.45
N ARG A 9 27.41 -83.64 -22.24
CA ARG A 9 26.28 -83.73 -21.29
C ARG A 9 25.76 -82.33 -21.01
N GLY A 10 24.45 -82.19 -21.18
CA GLY A 10 23.71 -80.93 -21.15
C GLY A 10 23.74 -80.23 -19.79
N LEU A 11 23.80 -78.90 -19.88
CA LEU A 11 23.58 -77.98 -18.77
C LEU A 11 22.09 -77.96 -18.40
N PRO A 12 21.72 -77.99 -17.10
CA PRO A 12 20.34 -77.80 -16.70
C PRO A 12 19.92 -76.33 -16.91
N LEU A 13 18.71 -76.11 -17.45
CA LEU A 13 18.10 -74.79 -17.56
C LEU A 13 17.93 -74.19 -16.16
N ALA A 14 18.62 -73.09 -15.90
CA ALA A 14 18.34 -72.24 -14.75
C ALA A 14 16.93 -71.67 -14.85
N SER A 15 16.08 -71.97 -13.87
CA SER A 15 14.77 -71.35 -13.70
C SER A 15 14.93 -69.85 -13.53
N ARG A 16 14.46 -69.07 -14.52
CA ARG A 16 14.38 -67.62 -14.42
C ARG A 16 13.37 -67.24 -13.35
N SER A 17 13.84 -66.83 -12.17
CA SER A 17 13.03 -66.08 -11.22
C SER A 17 12.62 -64.75 -11.87
N ALA A 18 11.31 -64.51 -12.00
CA ALA A 18 10.78 -63.26 -12.52
C ALA A 18 11.21 -62.08 -11.62
N PRO A 19 11.60 -60.93 -12.19
CA PRO A 19 11.91 -59.76 -11.38
C PRO A 19 10.64 -59.27 -10.68
N THR A 20 10.71 -59.11 -9.36
CA THR A 20 9.68 -58.44 -8.56
C THR A 20 9.45 -57.04 -9.15
N PRO A 21 8.21 -56.62 -9.44
CA PRO A 21 7.99 -55.27 -9.93
C PRO A 21 8.41 -54.30 -8.82
N LEU A 22 9.40 -53.46 -9.11
CA LEU A 22 9.72 -52.31 -8.28
C LEU A 22 8.44 -51.48 -8.24
N ARG A 23 7.75 -51.51 -7.09
CA ARG A 23 6.59 -50.68 -6.81
C ARG A 23 7.08 -49.25 -6.85
N GLY A 24 6.95 -48.61 -8.01
CA GLY A 24 7.26 -47.21 -8.19
C GLY A 24 6.48 -46.45 -7.15
N ALA A 25 7.17 -45.92 -6.15
CA ALA A 25 6.60 -44.86 -5.35
C ALA A 25 6.37 -43.71 -6.32
N HIS A 26 5.16 -43.62 -6.86
CA HIS A 26 4.68 -42.38 -7.44
C HIS A 26 4.74 -41.36 -6.30
N ARG A 27 5.86 -40.64 -6.21
CA ARG A 27 5.86 -39.34 -5.56
C ARG A 27 4.89 -38.53 -6.41
N THR A 28 3.64 -38.48 -5.97
CA THR A 28 2.75 -37.41 -6.36
C THR A 28 3.48 -36.15 -5.92
N LEU A 29 4.13 -35.49 -6.88
CA LEU A 29 4.44 -34.08 -6.75
C LEU A 29 3.09 -33.39 -6.78
N THR A 30 2.42 -33.34 -5.63
CA THR A 30 1.42 -32.32 -5.40
C THR A 30 2.19 -31.03 -5.44
N THR A 31 2.24 -30.43 -6.62
CA THR A 31 2.44 -28.99 -6.71
C THR A 31 1.25 -28.42 -5.96
N SER A 32 1.48 -28.10 -4.68
CA SER A 32 0.79 -27.00 -4.03
C SER A 32 1.20 -25.72 -4.77
N ALA A 33 0.90 -25.63 -6.07
CA ALA A 33 0.63 -24.38 -6.68
C ALA A 33 -0.63 -23.92 -5.94
N LEU A 34 -0.39 -23.11 -4.90
CA LEU A 34 -1.41 -22.27 -4.32
C LEU A 34 -2.22 -21.77 -5.51
N VAL A 35 -3.52 -22.07 -5.54
CA VAL A 35 -4.44 -21.43 -6.46
C VAL A 35 -4.36 -19.95 -6.09
N ARG A 36 -3.38 -19.25 -6.68
CA ARG A 36 -3.35 -17.81 -6.71
C ARG A 36 -4.56 -17.49 -7.54
N ASP A 37 -5.60 -17.02 -6.89
CA ASP A 37 -6.68 -16.31 -7.56
C ASP A 37 -6.01 -15.43 -8.63
N PRO A 38 -6.22 -15.68 -9.93
CA PRO A 38 -5.48 -15.00 -10.96
C PRO A 38 -5.92 -13.56 -10.90
N ASP A 39 -5.11 -12.74 -10.25
CA ASP A 39 -5.30 -11.30 -10.14
C ASP A 39 -5.59 -10.75 -11.54
N ALA A 40 -6.86 -10.43 -11.80
CA ALA A 40 -7.34 -10.08 -13.13
C ALA A 40 -6.90 -8.66 -13.56
N ARG A 41 -6.19 -7.93 -12.67
CA ARG A 41 -5.65 -6.61 -12.98
C ARG A 41 -4.51 -6.73 -14.01
N PRO A 42 -4.17 -5.67 -14.76
CA PRO A 42 -3.00 -5.68 -15.65
C PRO A 42 -1.70 -5.94 -14.87
N ALA A 43 -0.67 -6.50 -15.53
CA ALA A 43 0.62 -6.82 -14.90
C ALA A 43 1.26 -5.64 -14.13
N SER A 44 1.11 -4.41 -14.63
CA SER A 44 1.56 -3.18 -13.98
C SER A 44 0.87 -2.88 -12.63
N SER A 45 -0.23 -3.57 -12.34
CA SER A 45 -1.01 -3.48 -11.10
C SER A 45 -0.82 -4.69 -10.20
N GLN A 46 -0.10 -5.72 -10.65
CA GLN A 46 0.16 -6.96 -9.92
C GLN A 46 1.53 -6.95 -9.20
N LEU A 47 2.19 -5.79 -9.12
CA LEU A 47 3.49 -5.64 -8.47
C LEU A 47 3.46 -6.08 -6.99
N PHE A 48 2.32 -5.89 -6.34
CA PHE A 48 2.06 -6.32 -4.97
C PHE A 48 0.70 -7.02 -4.91
N SER A 49 0.61 -8.07 -4.10
CA SER A 49 -0.64 -8.80 -3.92
C SER A 49 -1.65 -7.96 -3.12
N PRO A 50 -2.95 -8.26 -3.23
CA PRO A 50 -3.96 -7.63 -2.38
C PRO A 50 -3.66 -7.77 -0.88
N SER A 51 -3.08 -8.90 -0.44
CA SER A 51 -2.74 -9.10 0.97
C SER A 51 -1.56 -8.24 1.43
N GLU A 52 -0.60 -7.96 0.56
CA GLU A 52 0.51 -7.04 0.84
C GLU A 52 0.01 -5.59 0.98
N VAL A 53 -0.91 -5.18 0.11
CA VAL A 53 -1.57 -3.87 0.21
C VAL A 53 -2.33 -3.75 1.54
N GLN A 54 -3.14 -4.76 1.89
CA GLN A 54 -3.89 -4.75 3.16
C GLN A 54 -2.98 -4.74 4.39
N ALA A 55 -1.85 -5.44 4.35
CA ALA A 55 -0.87 -5.40 5.43
C ALA A 55 -0.26 -3.99 5.60
N GLY A 56 0.01 -3.27 4.50
CA GLY A 56 0.48 -1.89 4.56
C GLY A 56 -0.57 -0.91 5.10
N ILE A 57 -1.84 -1.08 4.73
CA ILE A 57 -2.96 -0.31 5.30
C ILE A 57 -3.08 -0.58 6.81
N ALA A 58 -2.98 -1.84 7.23
CA ALA A 58 -2.99 -2.21 8.64
C ALA A 58 -1.84 -1.55 9.41
N ALA A 59 -0.63 -1.56 8.86
CA ALA A 59 0.53 -0.90 9.48
C ALA A 59 0.35 0.62 9.62
N LEU A 60 -0.24 1.29 8.61
CA LEU A 60 -0.60 2.71 8.72
C LEU A 60 -1.65 2.95 9.80
N LYS A 61 -2.67 2.08 9.89
CA LYS A 61 -3.71 2.18 10.91
C LYS A 61 -3.14 1.99 12.32
N GLU A 62 -2.27 1.01 12.52
CA GLU A 62 -1.55 0.80 13.78
C GLU A 62 -0.68 2.00 14.16
N ALA A 63 -0.12 2.70 13.18
CA ALA A 63 0.62 3.94 13.36
C ALA A 63 -0.26 5.19 13.59
N GLY A 64 -1.59 5.03 13.68
CA GLY A 64 -2.54 6.11 14.00
C GLY A 64 -3.11 6.86 12.79
N TYR A 65 -2.89 6.38 11.56
CA TYR A 65 -3.47 6.97 10.36
C TYR A 65 -4.86 6.39 10.03
N ASP A 66 -5.71 7.14 9.34
CA ASP A 66 -7.04 6.66 8.94
C ASP A 66 -6.92 5.62 7.80
N GLY A 67 -7.17 4.36 8.13
CA GLY A 67 -7.13 3.24 7.19
C GLY A 67 -8.18 3.32 6.07
N GLN A 68 -9.29 4.06 6.26
CA GLN A 68 -10.35 4.18 5.25
C GLN A 68 -10.03 5.22 4.18
N SER A 69 -9.10 6.13 4.44
CA SER A 69 -8.71 7.21 3.53
C SER A 69 -7.26 7.09 3.05
N VAL A 70 -6.73 5.87 3.01
CA VAL A 70 -5.42 5.59 2.43
C VAL A 70 -5.46 5.81 0.92
N TRP A 71 -4.53 6.62 0.42
CA TRP A 71 -4.30 6.84 -1.00
C TRP A 71 -3.20 5.89 -1.52
N GLU A 72 -3.47 5.17 -2.61
CA GLU A 72 -2.47 4.33 -3.27
C GLU A 72 -1.79 5.12 -4.40
N GLN A 73 -0.48 5.27 -4.30
CA GLN A 73 0.35 5.96 -5.27
C GLN A 73 1.33 4.99 -5.93
N ARG A 74 1.26 4.86 -7.26
CA ARG A 74 2.28 4.15 -8.03
C ARG A 74 3.51 5.02 -8.24
N VAL A 75 4.68 4.46 -8.00
CA VAL A 75 5.94 5.07 -8.43
C VAL A 75 6.13 4.75 -9.90
N VAL A 76 6.34 5.77 -10.72
CA VAL A 76 6.63 5.61 -12.15
C VAL A 76 8.11 5.89 -12.44
N TRP A 77 8.59 5.36 -13.56
CA TRP A 77 9.99 5.53 -13.96
C TRP A 77 10.44 7.01 -13.93
N GLY A 78 9.59 7.91 -14.44
CA GLY A 78 9.86 9.35 -14.50
C GLY A 78 9.88 10.09 -13.16
N ASP A 79 9.58 9.42 -12.04
CA ASP A 79 9.69 10.04 -10.70
C ASP A 79 11.15 10.13 -10.22
N HIS A 80 12.09 9.43 -10.87
CA HIS A 80 13.51 9.42 -10.49
C HIS A 80 14.22 10.68 -10.98
N ASP A 81 15.18 11.15 -10.18
CA ASP A 81 16.16 12.15 -10.60
C ASP A 81 17.55 11.55 -10.82
N GLN A 82 18.53 12.43 -11.09
CA GLN A 82 19.91 12.05 -11.35
C GLN A 82 20.59 11.35 -10.15
N PHE A 83 20.04 11.46 -8.93
CA PHE A 83 20.55 10.78 -7.73
C PHE A 83 19.99 9.36 -7.58
N GLN A 84 19.31 8.85 -8.61
CA GLN A 84 18.90 7.45 -8.76
C GLN A 84 17.85 7.00 -7.73
N HIS A 85 17.04 7.92 -7.22
CA HIS A 85 15.86 7.63 -6.42
C HIS A 85 14.74 8.59 -6.79
N VAL A 86 13.54 8.34 -6.28
CA VAL A 86 12.41 9.27 -6.46
C VAL A 86 12.79 10.66 -5.94
N ASN A 87 12.56 11.70 -6.76
CA ASN A 87 12.83 13.07 -6.36
C ASN A 87 11.92 13.51 -5.20
N ASN A 88 12.46 14.30 -4.29
CA ASN A 88 11.79 14.70 -3.06
C ASN A 88 10.45 15.43 -3.28
N VAL A 89 10.27 16.11 -4.42
CA VAL A 89 9.05 16.88 -4.74
C VAL A 89 7.85 15.96 -4.95
N HIS A 90 8.06 14.72 -5.40
CA HIS A 90 6.96 13.77 -5.63
C HIS A 90 6.24 13.42 -4.33
N PHE A 91 6.95 13.31 -3.20
CA PHE A 91 6.31 13.06 -1.91
C PHE A 91 5.31 14.17 -1.54
N VAL A 92 5.63 15.43 -1.84
CA VAL A 92 4.70 16.56 -1.61
C VAL A 92 3.43 16.38 -2.44
N ARG A 93 3.57 15.94 -3.70
CA ARG A 93 2.42 15.62 -4.58
C ARG A 93 1.60 14.46 -4.06
N TRP A 94 2.24 13.41 -3.54
CA TRP A 94 1.53 12.27 -2.98
C TRP A 94 0.74 12.66 -1.73
N PHE A 95 1.31 13.49 -0.85
CA PHE A 95 0.58 14.03 0.31
C PHE A 95 -0.56 14.98 -0.11
N GLU A 96 -0.39 15.76 -1.18
CA GLU A 96 -1.45 16.58 -1.77
C GLU A 96 -2.65 15.72 -2.24
N SER A 97 -2.40 14.69 -3.04
CA SER A 97 -3.46 13.78 -3.51
C SER A 97 -4.14 13.06 -2.34
N ALA A 98 -3.35 12.56 -1.38
CA ALA A 98 -3.87 11.89 -0.20
C ALA A 98 -4.71 12.81 0.69
N ARG A 99 -4.33 14.09 0.85
CA ARG A 99 -5.11 15.08 1.59
C ARG A 99 -6.46 15.34 0.93
N MET A 100 -6.52 15.43 -0.41
CA MET A 100 -7.79 15.62 -1.11
C MET A 100 -8.67 14.37 -1.03
N PHE A 101 -8.08 13.17 -1.11
CA PHE A 101 -8.82 11.94 -0.89
C PHE A 101 -9.37 11.83 0.54
N PHE A 102 -8.58 12.23 1.53
CA PHE A 102 -9.03 12.37 2.92
C PHE A 102 -10.18 13.37 3.04
N ALA A 103 -10.12 14.54 2.40
CA ALA A 103 -11.20 15.54 2.40
C ALA A 103 -12.52 14.97 1.86
N ASN A 104 -12.44 14.23 0.76
CA ASN A 104 -13.60 13.57 0.17
C ASN A 104 -14.17 12.49 1.12
N SER A 105 -13.30 11.70 1.76
CA SER A 105 -13.71 10.68 2.74
C SER A 105 -14.34 11.29 3.99
N LEU A 106 -13.77 12.39 4.48
CA LEU A 106 -14.22 13.13 5.66
C LEU A 106 -15.66 13.60 5.52
N THR A 107 -16.04 14.02 4.31
CA THR A 107 -17.36 14.59 4.01
C THR A 107 -18.34 13.55 3.46
N ASN A 108 -17.91 12.29 3.26
CA ASN A 108 -18.78 11.21 2.78
C ASN A 108 -19.58 10.56 3.91
N THR A 109 -20.32 11.38 4.67
CA THR A 109 -21.23 10.94 5.73
C THR A 109 -22.62 11.55 5.51
N PRO A 110 -23.69 11.01 6.12
CA PRO A 110 -25.04 11.57 6.05
C PRO A 110 -25.15 13.00 6.59
N ASP A 111 -24.18 13.45 7.39
CA ASP A 111 -24.18 14.78 8.01
C ASP A 111 -23.87 15.90 7.01
N PHE A 112 -23.33 15.57 5.82
CA PHE A 112 -23.02 16.54 4.78
C PHE A 112 -23.96 16.41 3.59
N THR A 113 -24.63 17.53 3.25
CA THR A 113 -25.39 17.62 2.00
C THR A 113 -24.46 17.58 0.78
N GLU A 114 -24.98 17.21 -0.39
CA GLU A 114 -24.22 17.25 -1.65
C GLU A 114 -23.60 18.64 -1.91
N GLN A 115 -24.39 19.70 -1.74
CA GLN A 115 -23.89 21.07 -1.90
C GLN A 115 -22.74 21.37 -0.93
N ARG A 116 -22.86 20.98 0.35
CA ARG A 116 -21.80 21.24 1.34
C ARG A 116 -20.51 20.48 1.02
N ARG A 117 -20.63 19.25 0.51
CA ARG A 117 -19.48 18.46 0.01
C ARG A 117 -18.77 19.16 -1.13
N GLU A 118 -19.51 19.66 -2.12
CA GLU A 118 -18.95 20.41 -3.25
C GLU A 118 -18.25 21.71 -2.80
N GLU A 119 -18.85 22.45 -1.86
CA GLU A 119 -18.23 23.66 -1.29
C GLU A 119 -16.87 23.38 -0.64
N ILE A 120 -16.76 22.25 0.07
CA ILE A 120 -15.53 21.83 0.74
C ILE A 120 -14.51 21.36 -0.29
N ASN A 121 -14.90 20.45 -1.19
CA ASN A 121 -13.98 19.81 -2.14
C ASN A 121 -13.47 20.75 -3.22
N ARG A 122 -14.28 21.72 -3.65
CA ARG A 122 -13.91 22.71 -4.68
C ARG A 122 -13.40 24.03 -4.12
N GLY A 123 -13.52 24.24 -2.81
CA GLY A 123 -13.13 25.51 -2.18
C GLY A 123 -13.97 26.69 -2.66
N THR A 124 -15.30 26.55 -2.69
CA THR A 124 -16.22 27.62 -3.12
C THR A 124 -17.04 28.22 -1.96
N GLY A 125 -17.05 27.56 -0.79
CA GLY A 125 -17.67 28.06 0.45
C GLY A 125 -16.63 28.23 1.56
N LYS A 126 -16.95 27.76 2.77
CA LYS A 126 -15.95 27.61 3.84
C LYS A 126 -15.31 26.23 3.76
N SER A 127 -14.01 26.19 3.49
CA SER A 127 -13.21 24.96 3.39
C SER A 127 -11.83 25.17 4.01
N PHE A 128 -10.98 24.16 4.01
CA PHE A 128 -9.60 24.27 4.45
C PHE A 128 -8.64 24.36 3.27
N ILE A 129 -7.54 25.09 3.47
CA ILE A 129 -6.43 25.24 2.54
C ILE A 129 -5.11 24.95 3.23
N LEU A 130 -4.11 24.51 2.48
CA LEU A 130 -2.76 24.28 2.99
C LEU A 130 -2.03 25.61 3.20
N ALA A 131 -1.68 25.93 4.45
CA ALA A 131 -0.82 27.06 4.79
C ALA A 131 0.67 26.70 4.73
N GLY A 132 1.03 25.45 5.04
CA GLY A 132 2.40 24.99 4.98
C GLY A 132 2.51 23.47 5.08
N ILE A 133 3.62 22.92 4.60
CA ILE A 133 3.93 21.49 4.72
C ILE A 133 5.40 21.31 5.10
N ASN A 134 5.65 20.45 6.08
CA ASN A 134 6.98 19.92 6.38
C ASN A 134 7.00 18.43 6.01
N VAL A 135 8.02 18.00 5.27
CA VAL A 135 8.21 16.59 4.92
C VAL A 135 9.55 16.12 5.46
N ARG A 136 9.53 15.00 6.18
CA ARG A 136 10.72 14.30 6.64
C ARG A 136 10.90 13.01 5.84
N TYR A 137 11.92 13.02 5.00
CA TYR A 137 12.34 11.88 4.18
C TYR A 137 13.22 10.95 5.03
N ARG A 138 12.85 9.67 5.15
CA ARG A 138 13.55 8.70 6.00
C ARG A 138 14.37 7.71 5.18
N ARG A 139 13.88 7.33 3.99
CA ARG A 139 14.49 6.33 3.12
C ARG A 139 14.25 6.69 1.65
N PRO A 140 15.22 6.46 0.75
CA PRO A 140 14.99 6.61 -0.69
C PRO A 140 13.96 5.58 -1.18
N VAL A 141 13.17 5.96 -2.17
CA VAL A 141 12.19 5.08 -2.85
C VAL A 141 12.66 4.88 -4.29
N LEU A 142 12.46 3.68 -4.82
CA LEU A 142 12.90 3.27 -6.14
C LEU A 142 11.72 2.73 -6.95
N TYR A 143 11.83 2.79 -8.28
CA TYR A 143 10.90 2.12 -9.19
C TYR A 143 11.33 0.66 -9.37
N PRO A 144 10.39 -0.30 -9.47
CA PRO A 144 8.94 -0.15 -9.24
C PRO A 144 8.59 -0.24 -7.74
N ASP A 145 7.63 0.57 -7.29
CA ASP A 145 7.05 0.49 -5.94
C ASP A 145 5.61 1.05 -5.95
N ILE A 146 4.86 0.72 -4.90
CA ILE A 146 3.58 1.31 -4.57
C ILE A 146 3.69 1.91 -3.17
N ILE A 147 3.38 3.20 -3.08
CA ILE A 147 3.36 3.96 -1.84
C ILE A 147 1.92 4.10 -1.36
N LEU A 148 1.63 3.61 -0.17
CA LEU A 148 0.39 3.86 0.53
C LEU A 148 0.56 5.13 1.36
N VAL A 149 -0.32 6.11 1.18
CA VAL A 149 -0.26 7.38 1.89
C VAL A 149 -1.44 7.49 2.84
N GLY A 150 -1.16 7.40 4.13
CA GLY A 150 -2.15 7.59 5.20
C GLY A 150 -2.20 9.05 5.65
N GLN A 151 -3.39 9.49 6.08
CA GLN A 151 -3.64 10.82 6.65
C GLN A 151 -4.34 10.68 8.00
N ALA A 152 -4.08 11.59 8.93
CA ALA A 152 -4.84 11.71 10.16
C ALA A 152 -4.79 13.13 10.70
N CYS A 153 -5.90 13.58 11.26
CA CYS A 153 -5.98 14.88 11.91
C CYS A 153 -5.40 14.79 13.32
N GLU A 154 -4.44 15.65 13.65
CA GLU A 154 -3.88 15.71 15.00
C GLU A 154 -4.79 16.50 15.93
N LEU A 155 -5.09 15.91 17.09
CA LEU A 155 -5.86 16.54 18.16
C LEU A 155 -4.97 17.10 19.27
N PRO A 156 -5.34 18.24 19.89
CA PRO A 156 -6.58 19.00 19.69
C PRO A 156 -6.54 19.94 18.47
N LEU A 157 -7.73 20.26 17.94
CA LEU A 157 -7.88 21.24 16.86
C LEU A 157 -7.72 22.67 17.39
N GLY A 158 -7.18 23.56 16.56
CA GLY A 158 -7.17 25.00 16.83
C GLY A 158 -8.51 25.67 16.55
N LYS A 159 -8.52 27.01 16.64
CA LYS A 159 -9.69 27.84 16.32
C LYS A 159 -9.96 27.90 14.81
N ASP A 160 -8.93 28.25 14.04
CA ASP A 160 -8.96 28.48 12.59
C ASP A 160 -8.08 27.49 11.81
N ARG A 161 -7.47 26.51 12.50
CA ARG A 161 -6.44 25.64 11.93
C ARG A 161 -6.36 24.27 12.60
N PHE A 162 -5.79 23.33 11.87
CA PHE A 162 -5.48 22.00 12.34
C PHE A 162 -4.26 21.45 11.62
N MET A 163 -3.59 20.47 12.23
CA MET A 163 -2.46 19.79 11.63
C MET A 163 -2.92 18.45 11.05
N LEU A 164 -2.65 18.23 9.76
CA LEU A 164 -2.87 16.95 9.10
C LEU A 164 -1.55 16.20 8.99
N ARG A 165 -1.41 15.11 9.74
CA ARG A 165 -0.25 14.23 9.72
C ARG A 165 -0.37 13.26 8.55
N GLY A 166 0.70 13.12 7.78
CA GLY A 166 0.79 12.15 6.69
C GLY A 166 1.92 11.14 6.91
N ALA A 167 1.74 9.92 6.41
CA ALA A 167 2.80 8.93 6.26
C ALA A 167 2.75 8.28 4.89
N ALA A 168 3.91 8.15 4.25
CA ALA A 168 4.13 7.39 3.03
C ALA A 168 4.77 6.05 3.40
N TYR A 169 4.05 4.95 3.18
CA TYR A 169 4.47 3.58 3.43
C TYR A 169 4.81 2.89 2.11
N SER A 170 6.03 2.38 1.99
CA SER A 170 6.48 1.63 0.81
C SER A 170 6.10 0.16 0.93
N LEU A 171 5.41 -0.38 -0.07
CA LEU A 171 5.12 -1.81 -0.11
C LEU A 171 6.39 -2.64 -0.37
N ALA A 172 7.32 -2.14 -1.20
CA ALA A 172 8.62 -2.80 -1.44
C ALA A 172 9.45 -2.92 -0.16
N GLN A 173 9.51 -1.85 0.64
CA GLN A 173 10.35 -1.79 1.84
C GLN A 173 9.61 -2.21 3.11
N LYS A 174 8.29 -2.35 3.07
CA LYS A 174 7.42 -2.71 4.20
C LYS A 174 7.61 -1.79 5.42
N THR A 175 7.74 -0.49 5.17
CA THR A 175 7.97 0.52 6.20
C THR A 175 7.54 1.91 5.73
N ILE A 176 7.31 2.81 6.69
CA ILE A 176 7.18 4.25 6.43
C ILE A 176 8.51 4.81 5.94
N VAL A 177 8.49 5.42 4.75
CA VAL A 177 9.66 6.00 4.06
C VAL A 177 9.70 7.51 4.14
N ALA A 178 8.55 8.17 4.37
CA ALA A 178 8.47 9.60 4.67
C ALA A 178 7.24 9.91 5.52
N VAL A 179 7.31 11.01 6.26
CA VAL A 179 6.16 11.55 7.01
C VAL A 179 6.02 13.04 6.72
N SER A 180 4.80 13.57 6.90
CA SER A 180 4.52 14.99 6.74
C SER A 180 3.69 15.57 7.88
N ALA A 181 3.88 16.86 8.10
CA ALA A 181 3.04 17.71 8.93
C ALA A 181 2.50 18.83 8.03
N GLN A 182 1.18 18.85 7.81
CA GLN A 182 0.50 19.78 6.92
C GLN A 182 -0.34 20.74 7.75
N ASP A 183 0.06 22.01 7.80
CA ASP A 183 -0.69 23.07 8.48
C ASP A 183 -1.86 23.48 7.59
N CYS A 184 -3.07 23.12 7.99
CA CYS A 184 -4.31 23.44 7.28
C CYS A 184 -5.06 24.54 8.03
N VAL A 185 -5.47 25.57 7.30
CA VAL A 185 -6.25 26.69 7.84
C VAL A 185 -7.61 26.74 7.16
N THR A 186 -8.64 27.14 7.90
CA THR A 186 -9.97 27.33 7.33
C THR A 186 -10.07 28.72 6.69
N TYR A 187 -10.62 28.74 5.47
CA TYR A 187 -10.75 29.91 4.64
C TYR A 187 -12.17 30.01 4.09
N ASP A 188 -12.74 31.21 4.17
CA ASP A 188 -14.02 31.54 3.56
C ASP A 188 -13.75 32.08 2.15
N TYR A 189 -13.99 31.24 1.14
CA TYR A 189 -13.75 31.58 -0.26
C TYR A 189 -14.77 32.56 -0.83
N THR A 190 -15.88 32.82 -0.12
CA THR A 190 -16.84 33.86 -0.50
C THR A 190 -16.38 35.25 -0.07
N LYS A 191 -15.71 35.33 1.08
CA LYS A 191 -15.20 36.59 1.67
C LYS A 191 -13.71 36.81 1.43
N LEU A 192 -13.01 35.81 0.92
CA LEU A 192 -11.56 35.79 0.74
C LEU A 192 -10.81 36.11 2.04
N ALA A 193 -11.25 35.51 3.14
CA ALA A 193 -10.69 35.74 4.47
C ALA A 193 -10.60 34.45 5.30
N LYS A 194 -9.66 34.42 6.26
CA LYS A 194 -9.59 33.33 7.25
C LYS A 194 -10.86 33.30 8.09
N CYS A 195 -11.31 32.12 8.47
CA CYS A 195 -12.43 31.94 9.38
C CYS A 195 -12.19 30.80 10.36
N ASP A 196 -13.01 30.73 11.40
CA ASP A 196 -13.00 29.61 12.35
C ASP A 196 -13.40 28.32 11.64
N ILE A 197 -12.90 27.18 12.12
CA ILE A 197 -13.30 25.86 11.60
C ILE A 197 -14.82 25.71 11.81
N PRO A 198 -15.62 25.56 10.74
CA PRO A 198 -17.07 25.32 10.84
C PRO A 198 -17.37 24.06 11.67
N ASP A 199 -18.47 24.09 12.43
CA ASP A 199 -18.79 23.01 13.38
C ASP A 199 -18.96 21.64 12.71
N ASP A 200 -19.54 21.60 11.50
CA ASP A 200 -19.66 20.38 10.69
C ASP A 200 -18.27 19.78 10.38
N ILE A 201 -17.33 20.61 9.91
CA ILE A 201 -15.95 20.20 9.64
C ILE A 201 -15.22 19.82 10.92
N ARG A 202 -15.40 20.60 12.01
CA ARG A 202 -14.77 20.34 13.30
C ARG A 202 -15.17 18.98 13.84
N ASN A 203 -16.47 18.67 13.84
CA ASN A 203 -17.00 17.40 14.31
C ASN A 203 -16.47 16.22 13.47
N ALA A 204 -16.43 16.38 12.15
CA ALA A 204 -15.88 15.37 11.25
C ALA A 204 -14.37 15.14 11.46
N LEU A 205 -13.59 16.21 11.66
CA LEU A 205 -12.16 16.12 11.95
C LEU A 205 -11.90 15.45 13.30
N GLN A 206 -12.73 15.74 14.30
CA GLN A 206 -12.63 15.11 15.62
C GLN A 206 -12.96 13.63 15.59
N SER A 207 -13.95 13.20 14.80
CA SER A 207 -14.32 11.78 14.70
C SER A 207 -13.24 10.91 14.03
N LYS A 208 -12.42 11.52 13.16
CA LYS A 208 -11.26 10.90 12.50
C LYS A 208 -9.91 11.32 13.09
N GLY A 209 -9.92 12.04 14.22
CA GLY A 209 -8.72 12.59 14.83
C GLY A 209 -7.94 11.55 15.61
N ALA A 210 -6.62 11.71 15.68
CA ALA A 210 -5.73 10.90 16.50
C ALA A 210 -4.77 11.78 17.30
N HIS A 211 -4.31 11.27 18.44
CA HIS A 211 -3.24 11.90 19.21
C HIS A 211 -1.90 11.42 18.67
N PHE A 212 -1.08 12.37 18.23
CA PHE A 212 0.28 12.09 17.79
C PHE A 212 1.28 12.58 18.82
N ASP A 213 2.23 11.72 19.21
CA ASP A 213 3.40 12.18 19.94
C ASP A 213 4.28 13.01 19.00
N LYS A 214 4.82 14.12 19.52
CA LYS A 214 5.56 15.17 18.79
C LYS A 214 6.80 14.71 18.00
N LYS A 215 7.11 13.41 17.94
CA LYS A 215 8.38 12.86 17.43
C LYS A 215 8.34 12.24 16.02
N LEU A 216 7.20 12.17 15.34
CA LEU A 216 7.17 11.72 13.93
C LEU A 216 7.48 12.85 12.96
#